data_AF-S3MBN8-F1
#
_entry.id   AF-S3MBN8-F1
#
_cell.length_a   1.000
_cell.length_b   1.000
_cell.length_c   1.000
_cell.angle_alpha   90.00
_cell.angle_beta   90.00
_cell.angle_gamma   90.00
#
_symmetry.space_group_name_H-M   'P 1'
#
loop_
_entity.id
_entity.type
_entity.pdbx_description
1 polymer ?
#
loop_
_entity_poly.entity_id
_entity_poly.type
_entity_poly.pdbx_seq_one_letter_code
_entity_poly.pdbx_strand_id
1 'polypeptide(L)'
;MVSKQKYNEIFKLKDMLEKAKIPFDFSELRGGFHIVYPCFNSAACSVIEHDLSYGSRKDLLEIRGLMTEKERLDTDDDVLGFLTAQDVFNRIEKHYKNEEA
;
A
#
# COMPACT_ATOMS: atom_id res chain seq x y z
N MET A 1 -7.49 23.87 -15.30
CA MET A 1 -7.37 23.56 -13.86
C MET A 1 -7.29 22.05 -13.74
N VAL A 2 -6.17 21.49 -13.27
CA VAL A 2 -6.10 20.06 -12.97
C VAL A 2 -6.80 19.89 -11.61
N SER A 3 -7.91 19.16 -11.58
CA SER A 3 -8.58 18.81 -10.32
C SER A 3 -7.58 18.06 -9.44
N LYS A 4 -7.30 18.58 -8.25
CA LYS A 4 -6.43 17.92 -7.29
C LYS A 4 -7.10 16.60 -6.90
N GLN A 5 -6.47 15.47 -7.24
CA GLN A 5 -6.97 14.16 -6.84
C GLN A 5 -6.87 14.04 -5.32
N LYS A 6 -7.92 13.49 -4.70
CA LYS A 6 -8.05 13.42 -3.24
C LYS A 6 -6.92 12.61 -2.59
N TYR A 7 -6.49 11.55 -3.29
CA TYR A 7 -5.49 10.58 -2.85
C TYR A 7 -4.31 10.58 -3.82
N ASN A 8 -3.10 10.75 -3.31
CA ASN A 8 -1.87 10.90 -4.08
C ASN A 8 -0.80 9.89 -3.68
N GLU A 9 -0.72 9.47 -2.40
CA GLU A 9 0.31 8.51 -1.99
C GLU A 9 0.15 7.16 -2.69
N ILE A 10 -1.08 6.70 -2.92
CA ILE A 10 -1.30 5.43 -3.61
C ILE A 10 -0.84 5.47 -5.07
N PHE A 11 -0.95 6.63 -5.73
CA PHE A 11 -0.41 6.82 -7.08
C PHE A 11 1.11 6.94 -7.10
N LYS A 12 1.72 7.55 -6.08
CA LYS A 12 3.18 7.54 -5.93
C LYS A 12 3.69 6.12 -5.75
N LEU A 13 3.06 5.33 -4.88
CA LEU A 13 3.42 3.92 -4.71
C LEU A 13 3.25 3.15 -6.02
N LYS A 14 2.14 3.33 -6.74
CA LYS A 14 1.90 2.74 -8.05
C LYS A 14 3.07 3.02 -9.02
N ASP A 15 3.44 4.29 -9.18
CA ASP A 15 4.53 4.71 -10.06
C ASP A 15 5.89 4.11 -9.65
N MET A 16 6.17 4.02 -8.35
CA MET A 16 7.38 3.36 -7.83
C MET A 16 7.42 1.86 -8.16
N LEU A 17 6.30 1.15 -7.99
CA LEU A 17 6.19 -0.27 -8.31
C LEU A 17 6.33 -0.53 -9.82
N GLU A 18 5.72 0.31 -10.66
CA GLU A 18 5.84 0.24 -12.13
C GLU A 18 7.29 0.44 -12.58
N LYS A 19 7.97 1.45 -12.04
CA LYS A 19 9.40 1.72 -12.35
C LYS A 19 10.31 0.58 -11.92
N ALA A 20 10.03 -0.03 -10.77
CA ALA A 20 10.76 -1.18 -10.26
C ALA A 20 10.37 -2.50 -10.95
N LYS A 21 9.35 -2.50 -11.82
CA LYS A 21 8.77 -3.68 -12.47
C LYS A 21 8.30 -4.75 -11.48
N ILE A 22 7.82 -4.32 -10.30
CA ILE A 22 7.25 -5.21 -9.30
C ILE A 22 5.77 -5.47 -9.68
N PRO A 23 5.30 -6.72 -9.71
CA PRO A 23 3.91 -7.04 -10.07
C PRO A 23 2.92 -6.55 -9.01
N PHE A 24 1.79 -5.99 -9.43
CA PHE A 24 0.66 -5.65 -8.56
C PHE A 24 -0.62 -5.53 -9.38
N ASP A 25 -1.76 -5.73 -8.73
CA ASP A 25 -3.07 -5.34 -9.24
C ASP A 25 -3.48 -3.96 -8.71
N PHE A 26 -4.18 -3.16 -9.52
CA PHE A 26 -4.69 -1.83 -9.16
C PHE A 26 -6.16 -1.68 -9.51
N SER A 27 -6.97 -1.21 -8.56
CA SER A 27 -8.40 -1.03 -8.75
C SER A 27 -8.97 0.12 -7.90
N GLU A 28 -10.17 0.57 -8.23
CA GLU A 28 -10.93 1.51 -7.40
C GLU A 28 -11.58 0.79 -6.22
N LEU A 29 -11.59 1.44 -5.04
CA LEU A 29 -12.23 0.90 -3.85
C LEU A 29 -12.75 2.04 -2.96
N ARG A 30 -14.06 2.03 -2.65
CA ARG A 30 -14.71 2.93 -1.66
C ARG A 30 -14.30 4.41 -1.77
N GLY A 31 -14.37 4.97 -2.98
CA GLY A 31 -14.05 6.38 -3.24
C GLY A 31 -12.55 6.69 -3.36
N GLY A 32 -11.69 5.68 -3.26
CA GLY A 32 -10.26 5.77 -3.52
C GLY A 32 -9.74 4.54 -4.27
N PHE A 33 -8.59 4.01 -3.86
CA PHE A 33 -7.88 2.99 -4.64
C PHE A 33 -7.32 1.87 -3.77
N HIS A 34 -7.01 0.76 -4.43
CA HIS A 34 -6.47 -0.45 -3.84
C HIS A 34 -5.35 -0.99 -4.73
N ILE A 35 -4.17 -1.20 -4.14
CA ILE A 35 -3.06 -1.95 -4.70
C ILE A 35 -2.98 -3.31 -3.99
N VAL A 36 -2.88 -4.39 -4.75
CA VAL A 36 -2.63 -5.73 -4.21
C VAL A 36 -1.34 -6.28 -4.78
N TYR A 37 -0.39 -6.58 -3.90
CA TYR A 37 0.90 -7.14 -4.24
C TYR A 37 0.99 -8.63 -3.83
N PRO A 38 1.50 -9.52 -4.69
CA PRO A 38 1.78 -9.31 -6.13
C PRO A 38 0.53 -9.34 -7.01
N CYS A 39 -0.56 -9.99 -6.56
CA CYS A 39 -1.85 -10.01 -7.23
C CYS A 39 -2.96 -10.51 -6.27
N PHE A 40 -4.23 -10.36 -6.66
CA PHE A 40 -5.39 -10.72 -5.82
C PHE A 40 -5.41 -12.16 -5.32
N ASN A 41 -4.97 -13.13 -6.15
CA ASN A 41 -5.08 -14.55 -5.84
C ASN A 41 -3.99 -15.05 -4.88
N SER A 42 -2.92 -14.28 -4.67
CA SER A 42 -1.78 -14.67 -3.83
C SER A 42 -1.20 -13.47 -3.09
N ALA A 43 -2.08 -12.63 -2.54
CA ALA A 43 -1.71 -11.35 -1.95
C ALA A 43 -0.80 -11.52 -0.72
N ALA A 44 0.41 -10.98 -0.81
CA ALA A 44 1.33 -10.80 0.31
C ALA A 44 1.09 -9.45 1.02
N CYS A 45 0.60 -8.45 0.29
CA CYS A 45 0.26 -7.14 0.83
C CYS A 45 -0.95 -6.54 0.13
N SER A 46 -1.88 -6.00 0.92
CA SER A 46 -3.00 -5.18 0.46
C SER A 46 -2.76 -3.75 0.91
N VAL A 47 -2.78 -2.79 0.00
CA VAL A 47 -2.52 -1.37 0.27
C VAL A 47 -3.70 -0.53 -0.19
N ILE A 48 -4.31 0.23 0.72
CA ILE A 48 -5.50 1.03 0.41
C ILE A 48 -5.29 2.50 0.75
N GLU A 49 -5.92 3.35 -0.03
CA GLU A 49 -6.13 4.75 0.27
C GLU A 49 -7.53 5.14 -0.21
N HIS A 50 -8.48 5.23 0.73
CA HIS A 50 -9.90 5.44 0.42
C HIS A 50 -10.65 6.13 1.55
N ASP A 51 -11.96 6.38 1.41
CA ASP A 51 -12.73 7.24 2.32
C ASP A 51 -12.69 6.84 3.79
N LEU A 52 -12.50 5.55 4.07
CA LEU A 52 -12.52 4.97 5.42
C LEU A 52 -11.18 4.40 5.88
N SER A 53 -10.08 4.61 5.13
CA SER A 53 -8.78 4.03 5.53
C SER A 53 -8.10 4.90 6.58
N TYR A 54 -7.30 4.27 7.44
CA TYR A 54 -6.41 4.94 8.37
C TYR A 54 -5.42 5.82 7.60
N GLY A 55 -5.33 7.10 7.99
CA GLY A 55 -4.46 8.06 7.31
C GLY A 55 -5.08 8.77 6.10
N SER A 56 -6.24 8.35 5.60
CA SER A 56 -6.91 8.95 4.42
C SER A 56 -7.09 10.47 4.46
N ARG A 57 -7.44 11.03 5.64
CA ARG A 57 -7.56 12.49 5.83
C ARG A 57 -6.24 13.25 5.75
N LYS A 58 -5.11 12.53 5.78
CA LYS A 58 -3.75 13.06 5.72
C LYS A 58 -3.04 12.66 4.42
N ASP A 59 -3.73 12.04 3.45
CA ASP A 59 -3.13 11.53 2.22
C ASP A 59 -2.03 10.51 2.54
N LEU A 60 -2.38 9.44 3.28
CA LEU A 60 -1.48 8.39 3.74
C LEU A 60 -2.13 7.02 3.57
N LEU A 61 -1.30 6.01 3.41
CA LEU A 61 -1.66 4.63 3.11
C LEU A 61 -1.98 3.82 4.36
N GLU A 62 -2.82 2.82 4.16
CA GLU A 62 -3.05 1.71 5.07
C GLU A 62 -2.65 0.40 4.38
N ILE A 63 -1.99 -0.50 5.12
CA ILE A 63 -1.63 -1.82 4.63
C ILE A 63 -2.21 -2.94 5.51
N ARG A 64 -2.41 -4.09 4.90
CA ARG A 64 -2.57 -5.39 5.54
C ARG A 64 -1.53 -6.33 4.95
N GLY A 65 -0.76 -7.01 5.81
CA GLY A 65 0.41 -7.78 5.40
C GLY A 65 1.71 -6.95 5.43
N LEU A 66 2.85 -7.61 5.40
CA LEU A 66 4.21 -7.01 5.48
C LEU A 66 4.44 -6.07 6.69
N MET A 67 3.63 -6.21 7.74
CA MET A 67 3.88 -5.62 9.04
C MET A 67 5.00 -6.38 9.75
N THR A 68 5.77 -5.68 10.58
CA THR A 68 6.66 -6.31 11.55
C THR A 68 5.86 -6.94 12.69
N GLU A 69 6.47 -7.88 13.42
CA GLU A 69 5.86 -8.46 14.61
C GLU A 69 5.59 -7.40 15.69
N LYS A 70 6.54 -6.48 15.89
CA LYS A 70 6.36 -5.36 16.81
C LYS A 70 5.15 -4.50 16.44
N GLU A 71 4.99 -4.15 15.17
CA GLU A 71 3.84 -3.35 14.72
C GLU A 71 2.51 -4.07 15.00
N ARG A 72 2.42 -5.38 14.71
CA ARG A 72 1.23 -6.17 15.05
C ARG A 72 0.92 -6.17 16.55
N LEU A 73 1.95 -6.32 17.39
CA LEU A 73 1.80 -6.32 18.85
C LEU A 73 1.43 -4.92 19.39
N ASP A 74 2.01 -3.86 18.82
CA ASP A 74 1.76 -2.49 19.24
C ASP A 74 0.35 -2.00 18.81
N THR A 75 -0.17 -2.48 17.68
CA THR A 75 -1.52 -2.12 17.19
C THR A 75 -2.63 -3.05 17.70
N ASP A 76 -2.29 -4.28 18.10
CA ASP A 76 -3.26 -5.36 18.35
C ASP A 76 -4.25 -5.53 17.19
N ASP A 77 -3.73 -5.39 15.96
CA ASP A 77 -4.48 -5.36 14.70
C ASP A 77 -3.65 -5.99 13.58
N ASP A 78 -4.30 -6.43 12.52
CA ASP A 78 -3.68 -6.97 11.30
C ASP A 78 -3.59 -5.95 10.16
N VAL A 79 -3.94 -4.68 10.43
CA VAL A 79 -3.72 -3.53 9.55
C VAL A 79 -2.81 -2.47 10.18
N LEU A 80 -2.10 -1.71 9.33
CA LEU A 80 -1.25 -0.61 9.73
C LEU A 80 -1.49 0.62 8.84
N GLY A 81 -1.94 1.71 9.45
CA GLY A 81 -2.20 2.97 8.77
C GLY A 81 -1.07 4.00 8.87
N PHE A 82 -1.32 5.19 8.31
CA PHE A 82 -0.42 6.36 8.40
C PHE A 82 0.96 6.15 7.76
N LEU A 83 1.01 5.38 6.68
CA LEU A 83 2.25 5.09 5.96
C LEU A 83 2.39 5.95 4.71
N THR A 84 3.62 6.31 4.38
CA THR A 84 3.92 6.93 3.08
C THR A 84 4.10 5.86 2.00
N ALA A 85 4.01 6.26 0.73
CA ALA A 85 4.36 5.45 -0.42
C ALA A 85 5.77 4.87 -0.30
N GLN A 86 6.72 5.64 0.23
CA GLN A 86 8.09 5.18 0.42
C GLN A 86 8.19 4.07 1.48
N ASP A 87 7.46 4.20 2.60
CA ASP A 87 7.43 3.18 3.65
C ASP A 87 6.89 1.85 3.10
N VAL A 88 5.79 1.93 2.36
CA VAL A 88 5.14 0.74 1.77
C VAL A 88 6.00 0.14 0.65
N PHE A 89 6.58 0.98 -0.22
CA PHE A 89 7.47 0.53 -1.28
C PHE A 89 8.68 -0.22 -0.71
N ASN A 90 9.34 0.31 0.33
CA ASN A 90 10.49 -0.35 0.95
C ASN A 90 10.15 -1.76 1.48
N ARG A 91 8.94 -1.94 2.02
CA ARG A 91 8.46 -3.24 2.50
C ARG A 91 8.22 -4.22 1.35
N ILE A 92 7.48 -3.77 0.33
CA ILE A 92 7.18 -4.59 -0.84
C ILE A 92 8.47 -4.95 -1.59
N GLU A 93 9.36 -4.00 -1.83
CA GLU A 93 10.61 -4.20 -2.54
C GLU A 93 11.53 -5.19 -1.79
N LYS A 94 11.64 -5.06 -0.47
CA LYS A 94 12.41 -6.00 0.35
C LYS A 94 11.84 -7.42 0.28
N HIS A 95 10.53 -7.57 0.37
CA HIS A 95 9.88 -8.88 0.24
C HIS A 95 10.10 -9.45 -1.17
N TYR A 96 9.90 -8.65 -2.22
CA TYR A 96 10.05 -9.07 -3.60
C TYR A 96 11.48 -9.58 -3.88
N LYS A 97 12.51 -8.83 -3.46
CA LYS A 97 13.91 -9.22 -3.64
C LYS A 97 14.29 -10.51 -2.89
N ASN A 98 13.63 -10.81 -1.78
CA ASN A 98 13.90 -12.02 -0.99
C ASN A 98 13.21 -13.26 -1.57
N GLU A 99 12.08 -13.13 -2.26
CA GLU A 99 11.40 -14.24 -2.93
C GLU A 99 12.07 -14.63 -4.26
N GLU A 100 12.77 -13.69 -4.90
CA GLU A 100 13.56 -13.92 -6.12
C GLU A 100 14.97 -14.52 -5.84
N ALA A 101 15.35 -14.67 -4.57
CA ALA A 101 16.67 -15.15 -4.13
C ALA A 101 16.65 -16.65 -3.79
#